data_AF-A0A354RET0-F1
#
_entry.id   AF-A0A354RET0-F1
#
_cell.length_a   1.000
_cell.length_b   1.000
_cell.length_c   1.000
_cell.angle_alpha   90.00
_cell.angle_beta   90.00
_cell.angle_gamma   90.00
#
_symmetry.space_group_name_H-M   'P 1'
#
loop_
_entity.id
_entity.type
_entity.pdbx_description
1 polymer ?
#
loop_
_entity_poly.entity_id
_entity_poly.type
_entity_poly.pdbx_seq_one_letter_code
_entity_poly.pdbx_strand_id
1 'polypeptide(L)'
;MNNIHLAINGQQSGPFDPETVKQMFDSGEADANTMGWMDGMDGWKPLSSNEFAFLGLQTAQPQGNLSPTPAQPSNSQSTKSNSENAHSTTAPGTFAIGSAISEAFQFFKANAIGSMGWLILAIIIGCIPVAQIIVPLLGVNFFTCVKNFQESGKKMSIGDLFDFSRALDKIVGPIVIGVLIGIGYFLLIIPGLILTFMWMFAPCVQGDRPDLGFIEAMKVSSRTAKGKWLKLLGLIIVLAIINLLGTIPLGLGLLITLPVTHVALYTAYSQCKRT
;
A
#
# COMPACT_ATOMS: atom_id res chain seq x y z
N MET A 1 -0.65 38.57 -3.00
CA MET A 1 -1.79 38.34 -2.08
C MET A 1 -1.88 36.83 -1.93
N ASN A 2 -1.73 36.31 -0.71
CA ASN A 2 -1.72 34.87 -0.49
C ASN A 2 -3.17 34.38 -0.45
N ASN A 3 -3.61 33.77 -1.55
CA ASN A 3 -4.94 33.20 -1.67
C ASN A 3 -4.97 31.83 -0.97
N ILE A 4 -5.92 31.64 -0.05
CA ILE A 4 -6.06 30.42 0.75
C ILE A 4 -7.36 29.72 0.37
N HIS A 5 -7.28 28.45 0.03
CA HIS A 5 -8.44 27.58 -0.13
C HIS A 5 -8.65 26.78 1.16
N LEU A 6 -9.91 26.59 1.58
CA LEU A 6 -10.29 25.83 2.78
C LEU A 6 -11.19 24.64 2.41
N ALA A 7 -11.09 23.53 3.14
CA ALA A 7 -11.98 22.39 3.00
C ALA A 7 -13.03 22.39 4.13
N ILE A 8 -14.14 23.09 3.91
CA ILE A 8 -15.23 23.23 4.88
C ILE A 8 -16.30 22.19 4.54
N ASN A 9 -16.75 21.38 5.52
CA ASN A 9 -17.74 20.31 5.32
C ASN A 9 -17.41 19.34 4.17
N GLY A 10 -16.12 19.12 3.88
CA GLY A 10 -15.66 18.21 2.82
C GLY A 10 -15.73 18.77 1.40
N GLN A 11 -16.08 20.05 1.23
CA GLN A 11 -16.01 20.75 -0.05
C GLN A 11 -14.93 21.83 -0.03
N GLN A 12 -14.27 22.03 -1.18
CA GLN A 12 -13.30 23.10 -1.35
C GLN A 12 -14.02 24.45 -1.53
N SER A 13 -13.70 25.39 -0.65
CA SER A 13 -14.20 26.76 -0.65
C SER A 13 -13.03 27.75 -0.79
N GLY A 14 -13.26 28.88 -1.47
CA GLY A 14 -12.27 29.94 -1.68
C GLY A 14 -12.02 30.26 -3.16
N PRO A 15 -11.02 31.10 -3.49
CA PRO A 15 -9.95 31.57 -2.60
C PRO A 15 -10.41 32.64 -1.60
N PHE A 16 -9.84 32.60 -0.40
CA PHE A 16 -10.06 33.57 0.68
C PHE A 16 -8.76 34.30 1.02
N ASP A 17 -8.89 35.54 1.48
CA ASP A 17 -7.78 36.30 2.03
C ASP A 17 -7.47 35.87 3.48
N PRO A 18 -6.23 36.05 3.96
CA PRO A 18 -5.82 35.69 5.33
C PRO A 18 -6.73 36.23 6.44
N GLU A 19 -7.24 37.45 6.29
CA GLU A 19 -8.16 38.06 7.26
C GLU A 19 -9.52 37.38 7.30
N THR A 20 -10.03 36.96 6.13
CA THR A 20 -11.29 36.22 6.00
C THR A 20 -11.18 34.85 6.64
N VAL A 21 -10.05 34.16 6.47
CA VAL A 21 -9.80 32.86 7.12
C VAL A 21 -9.79 33.00 8.64
N LYS A 22 -9.22 34.08 9.18
CA LYS A 22 -9.25 34.36 10.61
C LYS A 22 -10.67 34.61 11.12
N GLN A 23 -11.49 35.35 10.39
CA GLN A 23 -12.91 35.54 10.75
C GLN A 23 -13.70 34.23 10.70
N MET A 24 -13.46 33.37 9.71
CA MET A 24 -14.08 32.04 9.64
C MET A 24 -13.67 31.17 10.83
N PHE A 25 -12.42 31.27 11.29
CA PHE A 25 -11.94 30.60 12.48
C PHE A 25 -12.62 31.13 13.76
N ASP A 26 -12.72 32.46 13.91
CA ASP A 26 -13.36 33.10 15.07
C ASP A 26 -14.87 32.84 15.12
N SER A 27 -15.52 32.68 13.97
CA SER A 27 -16.95 32.35 13.87
C SER A 27 -17.28 30.86 14.08
N GLY A 28 -16.25 30.00 14.13
CA GLY A 28 -16.41 28.54 14.28
C GLY A 28 -16.78 27.79 12.99
N GLU A 29 -16.76 28.47 11.84
CA GLU A 29 -16.99 27.86 10.52
C GLU A 29 -15.78 27.06 10.03
N ALA A 30 -14.58 27.43 10.51
CA ALA A 30 -13.34 26.67 10.38
C ALA A 30 -12.69 26.46 11.77
N ASP A 31 -12.00 25.36 11.96
CA ASP A 31 -11.29 25.01 13.19
C ASP A 31 -9.81 24.70 12.94
N ALA A 32 -9.08 24.36 14.01
CA ALA A 32 -7.65 24.05 13.95
C ALA A 32 -7.30 22.85 13.05
N ASN A 33 -8.26 21.96 12.80
CA ASN A 33 -8.10 20.77 11.98
C ASN A 33 -8.59 20.97 10.53
N THR A 34 -9.22 22.10 10.25
CA THR A 34 -9.71 22.44 8.92
C THR A 34 -8.54 22.53 7.97
N MET A 35 -8.64 21.87 6.83
CA MET A 35 -7.55 21.80 5.86
C MET A 35 -7.52 23.08 5.03
N GLY A 36 -6.36 23.72 4.98
CA GLY A 36 -6.03 24.82 4.10
C GLY A 36 -5.05 24.41 3.02
N TRP A 37 -5.10 25.09 1.87
CA TRP A 37 -4.11 24.97 0.81
C TRP A 37 -3.83 26.34 0.18
N MET A 38 -2.59 26.56 -0.25
CA MET A 38 -2.15 27.78 -0.93
C MET A 38 -1.34 27.41 -2.18
N ASP A 39 -1.35 28.30 -3.17
CA ASP A 39 -0.53 28.18 -4.37
C ASP A 39 0.95 27.99 -4.02
N GLY A 40 1.53 26.87 -4.44
CA GLY A 40 2.92 26.50 -4.15
C GLY A 40 3.12 25.55 -2.97
N MET A 41 2.04 25.06 -2.33
CA MET A 41 2.12 24.03 -1.30
C MET A 41 1.96 22.61 -1.89
N ASP A 42 2.76 21.66 -1.41
CA ASP A 42 2.77 20.25 -1.88
C ASP A 42 1.45 19.49 -1.61
N GLY A 43 0.53 20.06 -0.83
CA GLY A 43 -0.77 19.46 -0.52
C GLY A 43 -1.52 20.21 0.58
N TRP A 44 -2.76 19.80 0.84
CA TRP A 44 -3.61 20.35 1.90
C TRP A 44 -3.02 20.07 3.29
N LYS A 45 -2.94 21.11 4.13
CA LYS A 45 -2.43 21.01 5.51
C LYS A 45 -3.42 21.62 6.49
N PRO A 46 -3.49 21.15 7.74
CA PRO A 46 -4.42 21.72 8.72
C PRO A 46 -4.05 23.17 9.06
N LEU A 47 -5.04 24.01 9.38
CA LEU A 47 -4.82 25.42 9.77
C LEU A 47 -3.96 25.59 11.03
N SER A 48 -3.83 24.56 11.85
CA SER A 48 -2.89 24.51 12.99
C SER A 48 -1.43 24.25 12.61
N SER A 49 -1.14 23.91 11.35
CA SER A 49 0.23 23.65 10.89
C SER A 49 1.07 24.93 10.80
N ASN A 50 2.38 24.77 10.90
CA ASN A 50 3.33 25.90 10.89
C ASN A 50 3.27 26.72 9.60
N GLU A 51 2.80 26.12 8.50
CA GLU A 51 2.60 26.76 7.22
C GLU A 51 1.55 27.87 7.26
N PHE A 52 0.60 27.78 8.20
CA PHE A 52 -0.43 28.80 8.45
C PHE A 52 -0.15 29.64 9.71
N ALA A 53 1.06 29.56 10.29
CA ALA A 53 1.43 30.33 11.48
C ALA A 53 1.29 31.85 11.27
N PHE A 54 1.42 32.33 10.02
CA PHE A 54 1.21 33.75 9.67
C PHE A 54 -0.23 34.24 9.89
N LEU A 55 -1.21 33.34 9.98
CA LEU A 55 -2.60 33.68 10.32
C LEU A 55 -2.79 34.00 11.80
N GLY A 56 -1.81 33.68 12.65
CA GLY A 56 -1.87 33.95 14.09
C GLY A 56 -2.91 33.11 14.84
N LEU A 57 -3.29 31.94 14.32
CA LEU A 57 -4.36 31.07 14.84
C LEU A 57 -3.90 30.16 16.01
N GLN A 58 -2.88 30.56 16.76
CA GLN A 58 -2.22 29.70 17.74
C GLN A 58 -3.08 29.48 19.00
N THR A 59 -3.65 28.29 19.13
CA THR A 59 -4.09 27.76 20.42
C THR A 59 -2.91 27.06 21.10
N ALA A 60 -2.68 27.39 22.37
CA ALA A 60 -1.57 26.87 23.17
C ALA A 60 -1.59 25.33 23.23
N GLN A 61 -0.44 24.69 22.98
CA GLN A 61 -0.21 23.27 23.30
C GLN A 61 -0.40 23.01 24.79
N PRO A 62 -1.10 21.95 25.22
CA PRO A 62 -0.98 21.46 26.59
C PRO A 62 0.14 20.40 26.67
N GLN A 63 1.27 20.77 27.28
CA GLN A 63 2.22 19.83 27.87
C GLN A 63 1.68 19.31 29.22
N GLY A 64 1.65 18.00 29.39
CA GLY A 64 1.99 17.25 30.61
C GLY A 64 1.39 17.65 31.98
N ASN A 65 0.40 16.85 32.41
CA ASN A 65 0.20 16.26 33.75
C ASN A 65 0.06 17.19 34.99
N LEU A 66 -1.15 17.19 35.61
CA LEU A 66 -1.41 17.12 37.06
C LEU A 66 -2.95 17.20 37.30
N SER A 67 -3.55 16.13 37.84
CA SER A 67 -4.93 16.13 38.38
C SER A 67 -5.03 17.01 39.64
N PRO A 68 -6.22 17.54 40.01
CA PRO A 68 -7.21 16.76 40.79
C PRO A 68 -8.70 16.99 40.43
N THR A 69 -9.51 15.97 40.66
CA THR A 69 -10.99 15.91 40.55
C THR A 69 -11.69 16.77 41.62
N PRO A 70 -12.92 17.27 41.38
CA PRO A 70 -14.13 16.64 41.99
C PRO A 70 -15.35 16.44 41.05
N ALA A 71 -16.00 15.27 41.22
CA ALA A 71 -17.39 14.79 40.95
C ALA A 71 -18.39 15.66 40.13
N GLN A 72 -19.29 15.16 39.25
CA GLN A 72 -20.22 13.99 39.24
C GLN A 72 -21.12 14.07 37.95
N PRO A 73 -22.09 13.17 37.61
CA PRO A 73 -22.16 11.71 37.47
C PRO A 73 -22.44 11.17 36.03
N SER A 74 -22.01 9.92 35.80
CA SER A 74 -22.69 8.79 35.13
C SER A 74 -23.57 8.98 33.86
N ASN A 75 -23.12 8.40 32.74
CA ASN A 75 -23.81 7.20 32.20
C ASN A 75 -22.92 6.40 31.23
N SER A 76 -23.00 5.09 31.38
CA SER A 76 -22.16 4.06 30.77
C SER A 76 -22.54 3.77 29.31
N GLN A 77 -21.55 3.64 28.42
CA GLN A 77 -21.54 2.55 27.44
C GLN A 77 -20.13 2.29 26.92
N SER A 78 -19.60 1.16 27.37
CA SER A 78 -18.40 0.49 26.90
C SER A 78 -18.54 0.01 25.46
N THR A 79 -17.63 0.44 24.59
CA THR A 79 -17.22 -0.39 23.44
C THR A 79 -15.70 -0.33 23.32
N LYS A 80 -15.05 -1.41 23.75
CA LYS A 80 -13.61 -1.63 23.58
C LYS A 80 -13.31 -1.73 22.08
N SER A 81 -12.49 -0.82 21.55
CA SER A 81 -11.70 -1.11 20.36
C SER A 81 -10.26 -0.69 20.67
N ASN A 82 -9.50 -1.64 21.22
CA ASN A 82 -8.05 -1.56 21.27
C ASN A 82 -7.55 -1.52 19.83
N SER A 83 -7.19 -0.34 19.33
CA SER A 83 -6.27 -0.23 18.21
C SER A 83 -4.86 -0.46 18.75
N GLU A 84 -4.45 -1.73 18.80
CA GLU A 84 -3.04 -2.10 18.89
C GLU A 84 -2.34 -1.65 17.61
N ASN A 85 -1.86 -0.41 17.58
CA ASN A 85 -0.84 0.00 16.62
C ASN A 85 0.49 -0.64 17.03
N ALA A 86 0.65 -1.92 16.70
CA ALA A 86 1.94 -2.57 16.72
C ALA A 86 2.79 -2.01 15.56
N HIS A 87 3.46 -0.88 15.80
CA HIS A 87 4.61 -0.49 15.00
C HIS A 87 5.73 -1.49 15.33
N SER A 88 5.76 -2.63 14.63
CA SER A 88 6.81 -3.62 14.78
C SER A 88 8.10 -3.06 14.19
N THR A 89 8.96 -2.51 15.05
CA THR A 89 10.33 -2.11 14.71
C THR A 89 11.09 -3.35 14.23
N THR A 90 11.14 -3.56 12.93
CA THR A 90 11.82 -4.69 12.32
C THR A 90 13.30 -4.31 12.13
N ALA A 91 14.23 -5.24 12.32
CA ALA A 91 15.66 -4.97 12.11
C ALA A 91 15.95 -4.46 10.68
N PRO A 92 17.07 -3.75 10.45
CA PRO A 92 17.38 -3.25 9.11
C PRO A 92 17.45 -4.36 8.04
N GLY A 93 16.77 -4.18 6.92
CA GLY A 93 16.78 -5.07 5.76
C GLY A 93 15.89 -6.30 5.87
N THR A 94 14.93 -6.34 6.81
CA THR A 94 13.97 -7.43 6.99
C THR A 94 12.53 -6.93 7.08
N PHE A 95 11.57 -7.84 6.87
CA PHE A 95 10.14 -7.59 7.00
C PHE A 95 9.51 -8.39 8.16
N ALA A 96 8.31 -7.99 8.57
CA ALA A 96 7.49 -8.68 9.56
C ALA A 96 6.23 -9.26 8.90
N ILE A 97 6.04 -10.58 8.99
CA ILE A 97 4.98 -11.31 8.27
C ILE A 97 3.59 -10.74 8.61
N GLY A 98 3.30 -10.51 9.89
CA GLY A 98 2.01 -9.96 10.32
C GLY A 98 1.75 -8.55 9.80
N SER A 99 2.76 -7.70 9.80
CA SER A 99 2.67 -6.34 9.24
C SER A 99 2.49 -6.37 7.73
N ALA A 100 3.23 -7.21 7.00
CA ALA A 100 3.09 -7.35 5.56
C ALA A 100 1.68 -7.80 5.15
N ILE A 101 1.10 -8.75 5.87
CA ILE A 101 -0.27 -9.22 5.66
C ILE A 101 -1.29 -8.14 6.04
N SER A 102 -1.08 -7.44 7.17
CA SER A 102 -1.96 -6.34 7.60
C SER A 102 -2.01 -5.20 6.57
N GLU A 103 -0.85 -4.75 6.08
CA GLU A 103 -0.75 -3.76 5.00
C GLU A 103 -1.45 -4.25 3.73
N ALA A 104 -1.34 -5.55 3.42
CA ALA A 104 -2.01 -6.14 2.26
C ALA A 104 -3.55 -6.10 2.39
N PHE A 105 -4.08 -6.41 3.56
CA PHE A 105 -5.51 -6.28 3.83
C PHE A 105 -5.97 -4.82 3.83
N GLN A 106 -5.14 -3.86 4.27
CA GLN A 106 -5.47 -2.44 4.19
C GLN A 106 -5.60 -1.97 2.74
N PHE A 107 -4.63 -2.32 1.88
CA PHE A 107 -4.72 -2.04 0.45
C PHE A 107 -5.95 -2.69 -0.18
N PHE A 108 -6.23 -3.96 0.13
CA PHE A 108 -7.38 -4.68 -0.40
C PHE A 108 -8.70 -4.01 0.02
N LYS A 109 -8.86 -3.64 1.29
CA LYS A 109 -10.06 -2.92 1.78
C LYS A 109 -10.26 -1.59 1.06
N ALA A 110 -9.19 -0.84 0.84
CA ALA A 110 -9.25 0.45 0.14
C ALA A 110 -9.51 0.30 -1.37
N ASN A 111 -9.12 -0.82 -1.97
CA ASN A 111 -9.12 -1.05 -3.42
C ASN A 111 -9.78 -2.40 -3.80
N ALA A 112 -10.86 -2.78 -3.10
CA ALA A 112 -11.44 -4.12 -3.23
C ALA A 112 -11.92 -4.41 -4.66
N ILE A 113 -12.66 -3.48 -5.26
CA ILE A 113 -13.17 -3.59 -6.64
C ILE A 113 -12.02 -3.71 -7.64
N GLY A 114 -10.98 -2.87 -7.51
CA GLY A 114 -9.81 -2.93 -8.40
C GLY A 114 -9.02 -4.24 -8.26
N SER A 115 -8.86 -4.73 -7.03
CA SER A 115 -8.13 -5.97 -6.72
C SER A 115 -8.86 -7.22 -7.20
N MET A 116 -10.17 -7.29 -7.00
CA MET A 116 -11.01 -8.37 -7.54
C MET A 116 -11.08 -8.27 -9.07
N GLY A 117 -11.21 -7.05 -9.61
CA GLY A 117 -11.20 -6.80 -11.05
C GLY A 117 -9.90 -7.28 -11.70
N TRP A 118 -8.75 -7.00 -11.09
CA TRP A 118 -7.46 -7.52 -11.53
C TRP A 118 -7.45 -9.06 -11.61
N LEU A 119 -7.90 -9.74 -10.56
CA LEU A 119 -7.93 -11.21 -10.54
C LEU A 119 -8.89 -11.78 -11.59
N ILE A 120 -10.10 -11.23 -11.70
CA ILE A 120 -11.09 -11.67 -12.67
C ILE A 120 -10.57 -11.45 -14.10
N LEU A 121 -9.97 -10.30 -14.39
CA LEU A 121 -9.34 -10.03 -15.69
C LEU A 121 -8.20 -11.00 -15.98
N ALA A 122 -7.35 -11.29 -14.99
CA ALA A 122 -6.26 -12.26 -15.14
C ALA A 122 -6.79 -13.67 -15.47
N ILE A 123 -7.88 -14.10 -14.83
CA ILE A 123 -8.53 -15.39 -15.12
C ILE A 123 -9.13 -15.40 -16.53
N ILE A 124 -9.92 -14.39 -16.90
CA ILE A 124 -10.56 -14.31 -18.22
C ILE A 124 -9.51 -14.30 -19.34
N ILE A 125 -8.48 -13.47 -19.20
CA ILE A 125 -7.40 -13.35 -20.18
C ILE A 125 -6.55 -14.63 -20.22
N GLY A 126 -6.31 -15.26 -19.06
CA GLY A 126 -5.58 -16.52 -18.96
C GLY A 126 -6.26 -17.69 -19.67
N CYS A 127 -7.58 -17.67 -19.80
CA CYS A 127 -8.34 -18.68 -20.57
C CYS A 127 -8.18 -18.54 -22.10
N ILE A 128 -7.60 -17.43 -22.58
CA ILE A 128 -7.43 -17.17 -24.02
C ILE A 128 -5.96 -17.46 -24.39
N PRO A 129 -5.66 -18.50 -25.20
CA PRO A 129 -4.29 -18.95 -25.45
C PRO A 129 -3.32 -17.89 -25.98
N VAL A 130 -3.82 -16.91 -26.75
CA VAL A 130 -2.98 -15.82 -27.29
C VAL A 130 -2.86 -14.66 -26.31
N ALA A 131 -3.89 -14.40 -25.48
CA ALA A 131 -3.92 -13.23 -24.61
C ALA A 131 -3.18 -13.44 -23.28
N GLN A 132 -2.87 -14.69 -22.90
CA GLN A 132 -2.14 -15.02 -21.67
C GLN A 132 -0.80 -14.27 -21.52
N ILE A 133 -0.18 -13.85 -22.62
CA ILE A 133 1.08 -13.06 -22.61
C ILE A 133 0.92 -11.70 -21.92
N ILE A 134 -0.31 -11.21 -21.76
CA ILE A 134 -0.64 -9.95 -21.08
C ILE A 134 -0.76 -10.12 -19.55
N VAL A 135 -0.97 -11.33 -19.05
CA VAL A 135 -1.15 -11.60 -17.60
C VAL A 135 0.04 -11.15 -16.75
N PRO A 136 1.31 -11.39 -17.15
CA PRO A 136 2.47 -10.82 -16.46
C PRO A 136 2.44 -9.31 -16.31
N LEU A 137 2.05 -8.59 -17.37
CA LEU A 137 1.94 -7.12 -17.35
C LEU A 137 0.89 -6.66 -16.33
N LEU A 138 -0.27 -7.31 -16.30
CA LEU A 138 -1.32 -7.04 -15.31
C LEU A 138 -0.80 -7.25 -13.89
N GLY A 139 -0.01 -8.29 -13.64
CA GLY A 139 0.60 -8.57 -12.34
C GLY A 139 1.61 -7.50 -11.91
N VAL A 140 2.52 -7.10 -12.81
CA VAL A 140 3.51 -6.05 -12.50
C VAL A 140 2.84 -4.68 -12.30
N ASN A 141 1.83 -4.36 -13.11
CA ASN A 141 1.05 -3.12 -12.94
C ASN A 141 0.24 -3.14 -11.64
N PHE A 142 -0.27 -4.30 -11.22
CA PHE A 142 -0.91 -4.43 -9.92
C PHE A 142 0.06 -4.07 -8.77
N PHE A 143 1.31 -4.52 -8.83
CA PHE A 143 2.34 -4.08 -7.86
C PHE A 143 2.63 -2.59 -7.93
N THR A 144 2.59 -2.00 -9.13
CA THR A 144 2.71 -0.54 -9.31
C THR A 144 1.55 0.21 -8.63
N CYS A 145 0.33 -0.32 -8.69
CA CYS A 145 -0.81 0.23 -7.96
C CYS A 145 -0.62 0.15 -6.45
N VAL A 146 -0.08 -0.97 -5.94
CA VAL A 146 0.25 -1.13 -4.51
C VAL A 146 1.31 -0.10 -4.10
N LYS A 147 2.35 0.11 -4.90
CA LYS A 147 3.34 1.17 -4.68
C LYS A 147 2.67 2.54 -4.56
N ASN A 148 1.90 2.93 -5.58
CA ASN A 148 1.28 4.24 -5.65
C ASN A 148 0.36 4.49 -4.46
N PHE A 149 -0.38 3.48 -4.01
CA PHE A 149 -1.19 3.56 -2.80
C PHE A 149 -0.34 3.75 -1.54
N GLN A 150 0.76 3.00 -1.39
CA GLN A 150 1.65 3.12 -0.23
C GLN A 150 2.40 4.47 -0.17
N GLU A 151 2.71 5.07 -1.32
CA GLU A 151 3.49 6.31 -1.39
C GLU A 151 2.63 7.58 -1.40
N SER A 152 1.46 7.53 -2.03
CA SER A 152 0.62 8.73 -2.27
C SER A 152 -0.84 8.57 -1.84
N GLY A 153 -1.25 7.38 -1.38
CA GLY A 153 -2.66 7.08 -1.11
C GLY A 153 -3.54 6.99 -2.36
N LYS A 154 -2.95 7.07 -3.58
CA LYS A 154 -3.69 6.96 -4.85
C LYS A 154 -4.44 5.62 -4.88
N LYS A 155 -5.77 5.70 -4.95
CA LYS A 155 -6.62 4.52 -5.15
C LYS A 155 -6.42 3.96 -6.55
N MET A 156 -6.47 2.64 -6.64
CA MET A 156 -6.30 1.89 -7.87
C MET A 156 -7.51 2.05 -8.80
N SER A 157 -7.26 2.44 -10.05
CA SER A 157 -8.23 2.33 -11.14
C SER A 157 -7.94 1.07 -11.98
N ILE A 158 -8.97 0.50 -12.61
CA ILE A 158 -8.80 -0.62 -13.55
C ILE A 158 -7.91 -0.20 -14.73
N GLY A 159 -7.97 1.07 -15.14
CA GLY A 159 -7.12 1.60 -16.21
C GLY A 159 -5.61 1.55 -15.89
N ASP A 160 -5.24 1.68 -14.61
CA ASP A 160 -3.83 1.61 -14.18
C ASP A 160 -3.22 0.21 -14.42
N LEU A 161 -4.06 -0.84 -14.51
CA LEU A 161 -3.61 -2.20 -14.82
C LEU A 161 -3.11 -2.37 -16.26
N PHE A 162 -3.53 -1.48 -17.16
CA PHE A 162 -3.19 -1.48 -18.57
C PHE A 162 -2.11 -0.45 -18.91
N ASP A 163 -1.22 -0.13 -17.98
CA ASP A 163 -0.03 0.66 -18.27
C ASP A 163 0.98 -0.15 -19.11
N PHE A 164 1.02 0.14 -20.41
CA PHE A 164 1.94 -0.46 -21.37
C PHE A 164 3.32 0.22 -21.41
N SER A 165 3.58 1.20 -20.54
CA SER A 165 4.93 1.73 -20.36
C SER A 165 5.86 0.60 -19.96
N ARG A 166 6.96 0.45 -20.70
CA ARG A 166 7.91 -0.67 -20.59
C ARG A 166 7.25 -2.05 -20.57
N ALA A 167 6.18 -2.22 -21.36
CA ALA A 167 5.48 -3.49 -21.48
C ALA A 167 6.41 -4.67 -21.76
N LEU A 168 7.46 -4.47 -22.57
CA LEU A 168 8.43 -5.53 -22.88
C LEU A 168 9.08 -6.08 -21.59
N ASP A 169 9.61 -5.23 -20.72
CA ASP A 169 10.22 -5.70 -19.47
C ASP A 169 9.17 -6.32 -18.54
N LYS A 170 8.01 -5.68 -18.40
CA LYS A 170 6.90 -6.15 -17.54
C LYS A 170 6.32 -7.50 -17.99
N ILE A 171 6.44 -7.83 -19.28
CA ILE A 171 5.98 -9.10 -19.87
C ILE A 171 7.10 -10.14 -19.87
N VAL A 172 8.23 -9.81 -20.51
CA VAL A 172 9.34 -10.75 -20.73
C VAL A 172 9.99 -11.14 -19.40
N GLY A 173 10.12 -10.21 -18.46
CA GLY A 173 10.75 -10.47 -17.16
C GLY A 173 10.12 -11.63 -16.41
N PRO A 174 8.82 -11.56 -16.04
CA PRO A 174 8.17 -12.65 -15.32
C PRO A 174 8.09 -13.95 -16.12
N ILE A 175 7.99 -13.89 -17.45
CA ILE A 175 8.03 -15.09 -18.31
C ILE A 175 9.40 -15.77 -18.23
N VAL A 176 10.49 -15.03 -18.40
CA VAL A 176 11.86 -15.56 -18.31
C VAL A 176 12.12 -16.14 -16.91
N ILE A 177 11.73 -15.42 -15.85
CA ILE A 177 11.83 -15.90 -14.48
C ILE A 177 11.05 -17.21 -14.31
N GLY A 178 9.81 -17.26 -14.79
CA GLY A 178 8.96 -18.46 -14.73
C GLY A 178 9.57 -19.66 -15.46
N VAL A 179 10.12 -19.45 -16.67
CA VAL A 179 10.81 -20.50 -17.43
C VAL A 179 12.05 -20.99 -16.69
N LEU A 180 12.87 -20.11 -16.14
CA LEU A 180 14.08 -20.51 -15.39
C LEU A 180 13.73 -21.29 -14.11
N ILE A 181 12.70 -20.85 -13.38
CA ILE A 181 12.17 -21.58 -12.23
C ILE A 181 11.63 -22.95 -12.66
N GLY A 182 10.89 -23.02 -13.76
CA GLY A 182 10.36 -24.25 -14.33
C GLY A 182 11.47 -25.23 -14.75
N ILE A 183 12.52 -24.74 -15.39
CA ILE A 183 13.74 -25.51 -15.69
C ILE A 183 14.36 -26.01 -14.37
N GLY A 184 14.49 -25.14 -13.36
CA GLY A 184 14.97 -25.52 -12.03
C GLY A 184 14.21 -26.72 -11.47
N TYR A 185 12.88 -26.67 -11.45
CA TYR A 185 12.02 -27.77 -11.00
C TYR A 185 12.08 -29.01 -11.90
N PHE A 186 12.23 -28.83 -13.22
CA PHE A 186 12.37 -29.92 -14.17
C PHE A 186 13.65 -30.72 -13.95
N LEU A 187 14.77 -30.03 -13.64
CA LEU A 187 16.00 -30.72 -13.27
C LEU A 187 15.85 -31.41 -11.90
N LEU A 188 15.43 -30.67 -10.86
CA LEU A 188 15.32 -31.16 -9.48
C LEU A 188 14.42 -30.24 -8.62
N ILE A 189 13.76 -30.78 -7.60
CA ILE A 189 12.90 -29.98 -6.69
C ILE A 189 13.69 -28.89 -5.95
N ILE A 190 14.89 -29.20 -5.44
CA ILE A 190 15.69 -28.29 -4.61
C ILE A 190 16.16 -27.05 -5.40
N PRO A 191 16.79 -27.17 -6.59
CA PRO A 191 17.12 -26.03 -7.44
C PRO A 191 15.91 -25.17 -7.80
N GLY A 192 14.77 -25.76 -8.19
CA GLY A 192 13.55 -25.01 -8.48
C GLY A 192 13.08 -24.17 -7.28
N LEU A 193 13.11 -24.75 -6.09
CA LEU A 193 12.77 -24.04 -4.86
C LEU A 193 13.72 -22.86 -4.60
N ILE A 194 15.03 -23.07 -4.73
CA ILE A 194 16.04 -22.00 -4.56
C ILE A 194 15.76 -20.83 -5.51
N LEU A 195 15.50 -21.11 -6.80
CA LEU A 195 15.21 -20.07 -7.80
C LEU A 195 13.91 -19.32 -7.48
N THR A 196 12.86 -20.03 -7.05
CA THR A 196 11.58 -19.42 -6.65
C THR A 196 11.80 -18.34 -5.60
N PHE A 197 12.52 -18.65 -4.52
CA PHE A 197 12.73 -17.66 -3.47
C PHE A 197 13.74 -16.58 -3.85
N MET A 198 14.71 -16.90 -4.70
CA MET A 198 15.71 -15.96 -5.19
C MET A 198 15.08 -14.86 -6.07
N TRP A 199 14.06 -15.19 -6.86
CA TRP A 199 13.41 -14.26 -7.79
C TRP A 199 11.95 -13.93 -7.47
N MET A 200 11.47 -14.34 -6.30
CA MET A 200 10.09 -14.07 -5.85
C MET A 200 9.73 -12.58 -5.88
N PHE A 201 10.68 -11.71 -5.54
CA PHE A 201 10.47 -10.26 -5.53
C PHE A 201 10.75 -9.59 -6.87
N ALA A 202 11.22 -10.30 -7.90
CA ALA A 202 11.59 -9.67 -9.15
C ALA A 202 10.41 -8.95 -9.84
N PRO A 203 9.19 -9.54 -9.92
CA PRO A 203 8.01 -8.81 -10.39
C PRO A 203 7.66 -7.58 -9.54
N CYS A 204 7.86 -7.66 -8.21
CA CYS A 204 7.66 -6.52 -7.31
C CYS A 204 8.66 -5.39 -7.60
N VAL A 205 9.94 -5.73 -7.84
CA VAL A 205 10.98 -4.77 -8.21
C VAL A 205 10.65 -4.11 -9.55
N GLN A 206 10.11 -4.84 -10.52
CA GLN A 206 9.73 -4.27 -11.82
C GLN A 206 8.57 -3.26 -11.69
N GLY A 207 7.61 -3.52 -10.81
CA GLY A 207 6.53 -2.57 -10.52
C GLY A 207 7.01 -1.38 -9.67
N ASP A 208 8.02 -1.60 -8.82
CA ASP A 208 8.57 -0.56 -7.95
C ASP A 208 9.55 0.38 -8.66
N ARG A 209 10.37 -0.17 -9.55
CA ARG A 209 11.48 0.52 -10.23
C ARG A 209 11.39 0.30 -11.73
N PRO A 210 10.49 1.05 -12.41
CA PRO A 210 10.32 0.93 -13.85
C PRO A 210 11.52 1.44 -14.64
N ASP A 211 12.53 2.03 -14.02
CA ASP A 211 13.80 2.41 -14.65
C ASP A 211 14.73 1.20 -14.88
N LEU A 212 14.55 0.11 -14.12
CA LEU A 212 15.38 -1.08 -14.23
C LEU A 212 14.88 -2.05 -15.31
N GLY A 213 15.80 -2.59 -16.10
CA GLY A 213 15.52 -3.74 -16.97
C GLY A 213 15.25 -5.01 -16.16
N PHE A 214 14.58 -6.00 -16.76
CA PHE A 214 14.16 -7.20 -16.02
C PHE A 214 15.33 -7.99 -15.39
N ILE A 215 16.49 -8.05 -16.05
CA ILE A 215 17.69 -8.70 -15.51
C ILE A 215 18.21 -7.98 -14.25
N GLU A 216 18.19 -6.65 -14.25
CA GLU A 216 18.57 -5.88 -13.06
C GLU A 216 17.54 -6.06 -11.94
N ALA A 217 16.25 -6.13 -12.26
CA ALA A 217 15.20 -6.47 -11.30
C ALA A 217 15.40 -7.85 -10.67
N MET A 218 15.83 -8.84 -11.46
CA MET A 218 16.20 -10.18 -10.95
C MET A 218 17.39 -10.10 -9.98
N LYS A 219 18.46 -9.36 -10.33
CA LYS A 219 19.63 -9.18 -9.45
C LYS A 219 19.25 -8.49 -8.14
N VAL A 220 18.43 -7.44 -8.20
CA VAL A 220 17.92 -6.75 -7.02
C VAL A 220 17.07 -7.71 -6.18
N SER A 221 16.15 -8.47 -6.78
CA SER A 221 15.38 -9.50 -6.07
C SER A 221 16.29 -10.50 -5.35
N SER A 222 17.30 -11.03 -6.02
CA SER A 222 18.23 -12.01 -5.42
C SER A 222 18.98 -11.42 -4.23
N ARG A 223 19.43 -10.17 -4.32
CA ARG A 223 20.08 -9.46 -3.20
C ARG A 223 19.09 -9.22 -2.06
N THR A 224 17.87 -8.80 -2.37
CA THR A 224 16.82 -8.57 -1.38
C THR A 224 16.41 -9.85 -0.69
N ALA A 225 16.31 -10.98 -1.39
CA ALA A 225 15.92 -12.27 -0.80
C ALA A 225 17.05 -12.94 0.01
N LYS A 226 18.32 -12.61 -0.27
CA LYS A 226 19.48 -13.25 0.36
C LYS A 226 19.42 -13.15 1.89
N GLY A 227 19.67 -14.28 2.56
CA GLY A 227 19.67 -14.37 4.03
C GLY A 227 18.28 -14.36 4.69
N LYS A 228 17.18 -14.23 3.92
CA LYS A 228 15.80 -14.15 4.45
C LYS A 228 14.92 -15.32 4.06
N TRP A 229 15.51 -16.40 3.55
CA TRP A 229 14.78 -17.54 3.01
C TRP A 229 13.77 -18.14 3.99
N LEU A 230 14.13 -18.30 5.26
CA LEU A 230 13.23 -18.81 6.30
C LEU A 230 12.02 -17.90 6.55
N LYS A 231 12.20 -16.57 6.50
CA LYS A 231 11.09 -15.62 6.66
C LYS A 231 10.18 -15.61 5.44
N LEU A 232 10.75 -15.69 4.24
CA LEU A 232 9.97 -15.82 3.00
C LEU A 232 9.19 -17.13 2.99
N LEU A 233 9.80 -18.23 3.41
CA LEU A 233 9.14 -19.52 3.56
C LEU A 233 7.98 -19.43 4.56
N GLY A 234 8.20 -18.81 5.72
CA GLY A 234 7.14 -18.55 6.70
C GLY A 234 5.99 -17.72 6.13
N LEU A 235 6.30 -16.65 5.37
CA LEU A 235 5.28 -15.84 4.68
C LEU A 235 4.45 -16.70 3.72
N ILE A 236 5.10 -17.50 2.87
CA ILE A 236 4.41 -18.36 1.91
C ILE A 236 3.54 -19.40 2.60
N ILE A 237 3.99 -20.00 3.70
CA ILE A 237 3.20 -20.96 4.48
C ILE A 237 1.94 -20.27 5.04
N VAL A 238 2.08 -19.09 5.64
CA VAL A 238 0.94 -18.35 6.18
C VAL A 238 -0.04 -17.95 5.06
N LEU A 239 0.46 -17.47 3.93
CA LEU A 239 -0.37 -17.13 2.77
C LEU A 239 -1.04 -18.38 2.17
N ALA A 240 -0.37 -19.53 2.14
CA ALA A 240 -0.96 -20.78 1.70
C ALA A 240 -2.11 -21.23 2.61
N ILE A 241 -1.96 -21.11 3.93
CA ILE A 241 -3.03 -21.38 4.90
C ILE A 241 -4.20 -20.42 4.68
N ILE A 242 -3.94 -19.12 4.52
CA ILE A 242 -4.99 -18.12 4.25
C ILE A 242 -5.75 -18.46 2.95
N ASN A 243 -5.04 -18.83 1.88
CA ASN A 243 -5.67 -19.24 0.63
C ASN A 243 -6.47 -20.54 0.76
N LEU A 244 -5.98 -21.52 1.52
CA LEU A 244 -6.70 -22.76 1.79
C LEU A 244 -7.99 -22.48 2.56
N LEU A 245 -7.96 -21.60 3.56
CA LEU A 245 -9.17 -21.14 4.26
C LEU A 245 -10.13 -20.40 3.31
N GLY A 246 -9.60 -19.65 2.34
CA GLY A 246 -10.35 -19.00 1.28
C GLY A 246 -11.11 -19.98 0.35
N THR A 247 -10.71 -21.25 0.30
CA THR A 247 -11.43 -22.28 -0.48
C THR A 247 -12.67 -22.84 0.21
N ILE A 248 -12.74 -22.77 1.54
CA ILE A 248 -13.86 -23.31 2.34
C ILE A 248 -15.23 -22.79 1.88
N PRO A 249 -15.43 -21.47 1.63
CA PRO A 249 -16.69 -20.94 1.08
C PRO A 249 -16.80 -21.19 -0.44
N LEU A 250 -16.64 -22.44 -0.88
CA LEU A 250 -16.72 -22.88 -2.28
C LEU A 250 -15.77 -22.11 -3.21
N GLY A 251 -14.57 -21.74 -2.72
CA GLY A 251 -13.59 -20.98 -3.50
C GLY A 251 -13.87 -19.48 -3.62
N LEU A 252 -15.02 -18.97 -3.16
CA LEU A 252 -15.33 -17.53 -3.26
C LEU A 252 -14.37 -16.66 -2.44
N GLY A 253 -13.81 -17.20 -1.36
CA GLY A 253 -12.78 -16.53 -0.57
C GLY A 253 -11.49 -16.26 -1.35
N LEU A 254 -11.21 -17.03 -2.42
CA LEU A 254 -10.03 -16.81 -3.27
C LEU A 254 -10.07 -15.46 -4.00
N LEU A 255 -11.26 -14.89 -4.22
CA LEU A 255 -11.39 -13.53 -4.77
C LEU A 255 -10.78 -12.45 -3.85
N ILE A 256 -10.64 -12.77 -2.56
CA ILE A 256 -10.04 -11.90 -1.55
C ILE A 256 -8.60 -12.35 -1.26
N THR A 257 -8.38 -13.64 -1.05
CA THR A 257 -7.08 -14.12 -0.57
C THR A 257 -5.99 -14.10 -1.65
N LEU A 258 -6.32 -14.27 -2.93
CA LEU A 258 -5.33 -14.24 -4.01
C LEU A 258 -4.78 -12.82 -4.28
N PRO A 259 -5.61 -11.76 -4.36
CA PRO A 259 -5.09 -10.40 -4.44
C PRO A 259 -4.31 -10.04 -3.18
N VAL A 260 -4.82 -10.37 -1.98
CA VAL A 260 -4.10 -10.14 -0.72
C VAL A 260 -2.75 -10.85 -0.71
N THR A 261 -2.63 -12.06 -1.25
CA THR A 261 -1.36 -12.80 -1.37
C THR A 261 -0.35 -12.03 -2.22
N HIS A 262 -0.76 -11.50 -3.37
CA HIS A 262 0.12 -10.71 -4.23
C HIS A 262 0.53 -9.41 -3.54
N VAL A 263 -0.43 -8.69 -2.94
CA VAL A 263 -0.12 -7.45 -2.21
C VAL A 263 0.81 -7.72 -1.03
N ALA A 264 0.62 -8.82 -0.29
CA ALA A 264 1.47 -9.22 0.83
C ALA A 264 2.92 -9.51 0.39
N LEU A 265 3.09 -10.04 -0.82
CA LEU A 265 4.42 -10.21 -1.39
C LEU A 265 5.08 -8.86 -1.69
N TYR A 266 4.33 -7.90 -2.24
CA TYR A 266 4.84 -6.56 -2.48
C TYR A 266 5.14 -5.81 -1.18
N THR A 267 4.30 -5.90 -0.14
CA THR A 267 4.54 -5.26 1.15
C THR A 267 5.75 -5.86 1.86
N ALA A 268 5.94 -7.19 1.78
CA ALA A 268 7.17 -7.82 2.29
C ALA A 268 8.43 -7.31 1.57
N TYR A 269 8.36 -7.13 0.25
CA TYR A 269 9.42 -6.49 -0.54
C TYR A 269 9.64 -5.03 -0.11
N SER A 270 8.58 -4.23 0.01
CA SER A 270 8.68 -2.80 0.35
C SER A 270 9.24 -2.58 1.76
N GLN A 271 8.89 -3.44 2.72
CA GLN A 271 9.48 -3.42 4.07
C GLN A 271 10.98 -3.74 4.05
N CYS A 272 11.41 -4.71 3.23
CA CYS A 272 12.84 -4.99 3.07
C CYS A 272 13.62 -3.84 2.43
N LYS A 273 12.94 -2.98 1.64
CA LYS A 273 13.52 -1.80 0.98
C LYS A 273 13.60 -0.57 1.90
N ARG A 274 12.65 -0.41 2.82
CA ARG A 274 12.48 0.77 3.68
C ARG A 274 13.49 0.87 4.84
N THR A 275 14.34 -0.14 5.02
CA THR A 275 15.32 -0.20 6.10
C THR A 275 16.74 -0.08 5.57
#